data_AF-A0AA36N6L6-F1
#
_entry.id   AF-A0AA36N6L6-F1
#
_cell.length_a   1.000
_cell.length_b   1.000
_cell.length_c   1.000
_cell.angle_alpha   90.00
_cell.angle_beta   90.00
_cell.angle_gamma   90.00
#
_symmetry.space_group_name_H-M   'P 1'
#
loop_
_entity.id
_entity.type
_entity.pdbx_description
1 polymer ?
#
loop_
_entity_poly.entity_id
_entity_poly.type
_entity_poly.pdbx_seq_one_letter_code
_entity_poly.pdbx_strand_id
1 'polypeptide(L)'
;MTRLLLCALPLALAFPVPPEQTDEQTSIFQSASKAAQAASDAATPKVLAFFDSAEFRAELRSCCPEAARQSSAELLRRYRAAAQVAELSHALPAHALADSPFTDITEKQVEGLAWFPNEFQAALLLNKSTAQGAGMINDLAQKELFGCQPFAHAEPTWSEASSRLIYIAHNMRRLDTGSMPFFGDMTVVFNSGRLNKAVLIAPYDTGLFTMDCLLDKKPHQFKPPPLNCSAWPRDVPVGTLEHLDHLIIPNFEVPYNHSATNKTRMDGVRVLFSRGLSKVAYKDVPGLTYGDMGTYLESNILANPSLPHAVKLVIGNFPTLFGTASGQELQLMARRKGWPLFWAFGSGLTTQDKSSSPWTENTTFKSNLRIADPRNIAELTNASVPKGAEFFFDTVWDQAVLLRRTRNATALDAQLWWTLLRRQLEVSPMTADTCADVHGCVAVTEDSDCICTTPPPPPPSLAAVVV
;
A
#
# COMPACT_ATOMS: atom_id res chain seq x y z
N MET A 1 4.12 49.01 26.00
CA MET A 1 3.99 47.54 25.87
C MET A 1 4.00 47.18 24.39
N THR A 2 5.18 46.92 23.84
CA THR A 2 5.39 46.65 22.42
C THR A 2 5.23 45.13 22.21
N ARG A 3 4.11 44.69 21.63
CA ARG A 3 3.95 43.30 21.21
C ARG A 3 4.85 43.08 20.00
N LEU A 4 6.01 42.43 20.20
CA LEU A 4 6.77 41.85 19.10
C LEU A 4 5.87 40.80 18.44
N LEU A 5 5.36 41.12 17.24
CA LEU A 5 4.95 40.10 16.29
C LEU A 5 6.22 39.35 15.87
N LEU A 6 6.51 38.22 16.53
CA LEU A 6 7.35 37.20 15.90
C LEU A 6 6.57 36.74 14.66
N CYS A 7 6.98 37.24 13.49
CA CYS A 7 6.57 36.68 12.23
C CYS A 7 7.02 35.22 12.24
N ALA A 8 6.07 34.29 12.30
CA ALA A 8 6.33 32.90 12.03
C ALA A 8 6.90 32.82 10.61
N LEU A 9 8.22 32.59 10.51
CA LEU A 9 8.84 32.26 9.24
C LEU A 9 8.10 31.03 8.68
N PRO A 10 7.62 31.07 7.44
CA PRO A 10 6.89 29.95 6.86
C PRO A 10 7.79 28.70 6.87
N LEU A 11 7.26 27.57 7.33
CA LEU A 11 7.95 26.26 7.35
C LEU A 11 8.63 25.91 6.01
N ALA A 12 8.14 26.47 4.90
CA ALA A 12 8.71 26.33 3.56
C ALA A 12 10.18 26.78 3.45
N LEU A 13 10.70 27.60 4.37
CA LEU A 13 12.11 27.98 4.40
C LEU A 13 13.01 26.93 5.06
N ALA A 14 12.46 26.04 5.89
CA ALA A 14 13.25 25.04 6.62
C ALA A 14 13.47 23.75 5.81
N PHE A 15 12.49 23.36 4.99
CA PHE A 15 12.52 22.11 4.23
C PHE A 15 12.11 22.36 2.77
N PRO A 16 13.07 22.49 1.84
CA PRO A 16 12.76 22.70 0.43
C PRO A 16 12.09 21.47 -0.19
N VAL A 17 11.25 21.68 -1.20
CA VAL A 17 10.69 20.60 -2.02
C VAL A 17 11.86 19.82 -2.63
N PRO A 18 12.00 18.51 -2.35
CA PRO A 18 13.07 17.71 -2.93
C PRO A 18 12.82 17.48 -4.43
N PRO A 19 13.85 17.16 -5.22
CA PRO A 19 13.64 16.70 -6.60
C PRO A 19 12.81 15.41 -6.58
N GLU A 20 12.01 15.17 -7.62
CA GLU A 20 11.18 13.96 -7.73
C GLU A 20 12.02 12.69 -7.64
N GLN A 21 13.25 12.70 -8.14
CA GLN A 21 14.26 11.70 -7.86
C GLN A 21 15.62 12.39 -7.73
N THR A 22 16.39 12.09 -6.69
CA THR A 22 17.77 12.59 -6.55
C THR A 22 18.72 11.82 -7.49
N ASP A 23 19.87 12.40 -7.82
CA ASP A 23 20.89 11.70 -8.63
C ASP A 23 21.32 10.36 -7.99
N GLU A 24 21.38 10.33 -6.65
CA GLU A 24 21.66 9.14 -5.87
C GLU A 24 20.57 8.07 -6.06
N GLN A 25 19.30 8.46 -5.90
CA GLN A 25 18.16 7.56 -6.10
C GLN A 25 18.13 6.98 -7.51
N THR A 26 18.37 7.81 -8.53
CA THR A 26 18.47 7.36 -9.93
C THR A 26 19.61 6.36 -10.12
N SER A 27 20.79 6.64 -9.56
CA SER A 27 21.95 5.74 -9.64
C SER A 27 21.69 4.39 -8.97
N ILE A 28 21.11 4.40 -7.76
CA ILE A 28 20.74 3.18 -7.04
C ILE A 28 19.73 2.37 -7.85
N PHE A 29 18.65 3.00 -8.36
CA PHE A 29 17.65 2.29 -9.15
C PHE A 29 18.25 1.65 -10.40
N GLN A 30 19.10 2.37 -11.14
CA GLN A 30 19.76 1.83 -12.33
C GLN A 30 20.64 0.61 -12.01
N SER A 31 21.41 0.68 -10.92
CA SER A 31 22.24 -0.44 -10.46
C SER A 31 21.38 -1.65 -10.06
N ALA A 32 20.36 -1.42 -9.25
CA ALA A 32 19.43 -2.46 -8.79
C ALA A 32 18.66 -3.08 -9.96
N SER A 33 18.17 -2.28 -10.90
CA SER A 33 17.46 -2.74 -12.11
C SER A 33 18.32 -3.67 -12.96
N LYS A 34 19.60 -3.33 -13.19
CA LYS A 34 20.54 -4.19 -13.91
C LYS A 34 20.79 -5.51 -13.18
N ALA A 35 20.97 -5.47 -11.86
CA ALA A 35 21.14 -6.68 -11.04
C ALA A 35 19.86 -7.54 -11.05
N ALA A 36 18.70 -6.92 -10.93
CA ALA A 36 17.39 -7.54 -10.95
C ALA A 36 17.09 -8.24 -12.28
N GLN A 37 17.47 -7.64 -13.41
CA GLN A 37 17.37 -8.25 -14.74
C GLN A 37 18.18 -9.54 -14.79
N ALA A 38 19.48 -9.48 -14.45
CA ALA A 38 20.35 -10.65 -14.46
C ALA A 38 19.87 -11.76 -13.51
N ALA A 39 19.44 -11.40 -12.30
CA ALA A 39 18.90 -12.34 -11.33
C ALA A 39 17.57 -12.96 -11.82
N SER A 40 16.68 -12.15 -12.41
CA SER A 40 15.43 -12.62 -12.99
C SER A 40 15.66 -13.60 -14.13
N ASP A 41 16.55 -13.30 -15.08
CA ASP A 41 16.87 -14.20 -16.20
C ASP A 41 17.41 -15.55 -15.70
N ALA A 42 18.29 -15.51 -14.69
CA ALA A 42 18.83 -16.72 -14.07
C ALA A 42 17.77 -17.52 -13.29
N ALA A 43 16.78 -16.85 -12.71
CA ALA A 43 15.72 -17.47 -11.93
C ALA A 43 14.54 -17.97 -12.78
N THR A 44 14.27 -17.39 -13.95
CA THR A 44 13.13 -17.73 -14.81
C THR A 44 12.99 -19.24 -15.02
N PRO A 45 14.04 -20.01 -15.40
CA PRO A 45 13.90 -21.47 -15.56
C PRO A 45 13.47 -22.18 -14.27
N LYS A 46 13.96 -21.74 -13.11
CA LYS A 46 13.60 -22.32 -11.80
C LYS A 46 12.15 -22.02 -11.44
N VAL A 47 11.67 -20.81 -11.73
CA VAL A 47 10.26 -20.43 -11.53
C VAL A 47 9.35 -21.25 -12.43
N LEU A 48 9.71 -21.40 -13.71
CA LEU A 48 8.95 -22.22 -14.65
C LEU A 48 8.88 -23.69 -14.20
N ALA A 49 10.00 -24.24 -13.72
CA ALA A 49 10.06 -25.59 -13.16
C ALA A 49 9.22 -25.72 -11.88
N PHE A 50 9.25 -24.72 -11.00
CA PHE A 50 8.41 -24.67 -9.81
C PHE A 50 6.92 -24.66 -10.16
N PHE A 51 6.50 -23.83 -11.12
CA PHE A 51 5.13 -23.80 -11.61
C PHE A 51 4.70 -25.09 -12.31
N ASP A 52 5.64 -25.87 -12.82
CA ASP A 52 5.35 -27.19 -13.41
C ASP A 52 5.39 -28.34 -12.40
N SER A 53 5.89 -28.10 -11.19
CA SER A 53 6.02 -29.13 -10.17
C SER A 53 4.67 -29.74 -9.79
N ALA A 54 4.67 -31.05 -9.49
CA ALA A 54 3.45 -31.77 -9.14
C ALA A 54 2.74 -31.18 -7.91
N GLU A 55 3.51 -30.71 -6.93
CA GLU A 55 3.04 -30.05 -5.70
C GLU A 55 2.27 -28.76 -6.03
N PHE A 56 2.92 -27.83 -6.76
CA PHE A 56 2.31 -26.57 -7.16
C PHE A 56 1.05 -26.79 -8.01
N ARG A 57 1.12 -27.72 -8.98
CA ARG A 57 -0.03 -28.07 -9.83
C ARG A 57 -1.17 -28.69 -9.04
N ALA A 58 -0.89 -29.48 -8.00
CA ALA A 58 -1.92 -30.04 -7.13
C ALA A 58 -2.62 -28.95 -6.32
N GLU A 59 -1.86 -28.00 -5.80
CA GLU A 59 -2.39 -26.85 -5.06
C GLU A 59 -3.28 -25.98 -5.95
N LEU A 60 -2.84 -25.65 -7.17
CA LEU A 60 -3.68 -24.92 -8.12
C LEU A 60 -4.93 -25.69 -8.52
N ARG A 61 -4.87 -27.02 -8.70
CA ARG A 61 -6.09 -27.81 -8.99
C ARG A 61 -7.11 -27.72 -7.86
N SER A 62 -6.65 -27.57 -6.61
CA SER A 62 -7.52 -27.46 -5.44
C SER A 62 -8.19 -26.09 -5.35
N CYS A 63 -7.43 -25.00 -5.50
CA CYS A 63 -7.95 -23.65 -5.28
C CYS A 63 -8.35 -22.89 -6.56
N CYS A 64 -7.68 -23.15 -7.68
CA CYS A 64 -7.77 -22.37 -8.92
C CYS A 64 -7.69 -23.27 -10.18
N PRO A 65 -8.69 -24.13 -10.46
CA PRO A 65 -8.60 -25.12 -11.54
C PRO A 65 -8.34 -24.53 -12.94
N GLU A 66 -8.77 -23.29 -13.18
CA GLU A 66 -8.47 -22.59 -14.43
C GLU A 66 -6.97 -22.29 -14.58
N ALA A 67 -6.35 -21.72 -13.55
CA ALA A 67 -4.91 -21.45 -13.53
C ALA A 67 -4.10 -22.75 -13.61
N ALA A 68 -4.57 -23.83 -12.98
CA ALA A 68 -3.92 -25.13 -13.03
C ALA A 68 -3.75 -25.69 -14.46
N ARG A 69 -4.63 -25.30 -15.40
CA ARG A 69 -4.59 -25.71 -16.82
C ARG A 69 -3.66 -24.85 -17.68
N GLN A 70 -3.20 -23.71 -17.19
CA GLN A 70 -2.28 -22.83 -17.91
C GLN A 70 -0.86 -23.42 -17.91
N SER A 71 -0.09 -23.19 -18.97
CA SER A 71 1.33 -23.56 -18.98
C SER A 71 2.10 -22.75 -17.93
N SER A 72 3.27 -23.23 -17.50
CA SER A 72 4.12 -22.46 -16.57
C SER A 72 4.52 -21.09 -17.14
N ALA A 73 4.73 -21.00 -18.46
CA ALA A 73 5.02 -19.73 -19.12
C ALA A 73 3.85 -18.74 -19.05
N GLU A 74 2.63 -19.23 -19.23
CA GLU A 74 1.42 -18.40 -19.13
C GLU A 74 1.17 -17.95 -17.69
N LEU A 75 1.38 -18.82 -16.71
CA LEU A 75 1.31 -18.46 -15.29
C LEU A 75 2.33 -17.37 -14.91
N LEU A 76 3.57 -17.49 -15.40
CA LEU A 76 4.61 -16.48 -15.18
C LEU A 76 4.27 -15.16 -15.86
N ARG A 77 3.77 -15.20 -17.10
CA ARG A 77 3.29 -14.01 -17.81
C ARG A 77 2.18 -13.31 -17.01
N ARG A 78 1.21 -14.07 -16.49
CA ARG A 78 0.12 -13.56 -15.66
C ARG A 78 0.63 -12.97 -14.35
N TYR A 79 1.58 -13.63 -13.68
CA TYR A 79 2.20 -13.13 -12.45
C TYR A 79 2.86 -11.77 -12.67
N ARG A 80 3.72 -11.66 -13.69
CA ARG A 80 4.42 -10.40 -14.05
C ARG A 80 3.42 -9.28 -14.35
N ALA A 81 2.39 -9.57 -15.15
CA ALA A 81 1.36 -8.60 -15.48
C ALA A 81 0.56 -8.16 -14.23
N ALA A 82 0.23 -9.09 -13.33
CA ALA A 82 -0.44 -8.77 -12.07
C ALA A 82 0.44 -7.88 -11.16
N ALA A 83 1.74 -8.16 -11.07
CA ALA A 83 2.68 -7.32 -10.32
C ALA A 83 2.74 -5.90 -10.88
N GLN A 84 2.69 -5.71 -12.20
CA GLN A 84 2.74 -4.37 -12.82
C GLN A 84 1.52 -3.49 -12.54
N VAL A 85 0.35 -4.11 -12.30
CA VAL A 85 -0.91 -3.38 -12.10
C VAL A 85 -1.40 -3.36 -10.65
N ALA A 86 -0.83 -4.21 -9.79
CA ALA A 86 -1.20 -4.26 -8.39
C ALA A 86 -0.98 -2.90 -7.70
N GLU A 87 -1.85 -2.58 -6.74
CA GLU A 87 -1.81 -1.30 -6.05
C GLU A 87 -0.51 -1.15 -5.25
N LEU A 88 0.18 -0.03 -5.47
CA LEU A 88 1.36 0.39 -4.73
C LEU A 88 0.90 1.24 -3.54
N SER A 89 0.75 0.61 -2.38
CA SER A 89 -0.07 1.14 -1.28
C SER A 89 0.75 1.54 -0.06
N HIS A 90 0.62 2.79 0.36
CA HIS A 90 1.17 3.29 1.62
C HIS A 90 0.03 3.62 2.59
N ALA A 91 -0.01 2.95 3.73
CA ALA A 91 -1.01 3.23 4.76
C ALA A 91 -0.40 4.16 5.81
N LEU A 92 -1.06 5.28 6.06
CA LEU A 92 -0.67 6.31 7.01
C LEU A 92 -1.80 6.58 8.03
N PRO A 93 -1.48 7.07 9.22
CA PRO A 93 -2.49 7.37 10.21
C PRO A 93 -3.25 8.67 9.85
N ALA A 94 -4.57 8.68 10.00
CA ALA A 94 -5.35 9.91 9.76
C ALA A 94 -5.06 11.00 10.81
N HIS A 95 -4.61 10.61 12.01
CA HIS A 95 -4.24 11.50 13.11
C HIS A 95 -2.96 11.00 13.79
N ALA A 96 -2.25 11.88 14.50
CA ALA A 96 -1.04 11.50 15.19
C ALA A 96 -1.33 10.43 16.25
N LEU A 97 -0.72 9.26 16.09
CA LEU A 97 -0.77 8.19 17.09
C LEU A 97 0.32 8.44 18.12
N ALA A 98 -0.06 8.58 19.40
CA ALA A 98 0.88 8.86 20.49
C ALA A 98 1.96 7.78 20.62
N ASP A 99 1.59 6.51 20.39
CA ASP A 99 2.44 5.35 20.63
C ASP A 99 2.77 4.55 19.36
N SER A 100 2.67 5.16 18.17
CA SER A 100 3.08 4.47 16.94
C SER A 100 4.60 4.28 16.95
N PRO A 101 5.11 3.03 16.78
CA PRO A 101 6.54 2.79 16.62
C PRO A 101 7.07 3.32 15.28
N PHE A 102 6.17 3.59 14.33
CA PHE A 102 6.50 4.15 13.01
C PHE A 102 6.28 5.66 13.02
N THR A 103 7.26 6.39 12.48
CA THR A 103 7.14 7.83 12.27
C THR A 103 6.63 8.06 10.87
N ASP A 104 5.39 8.54 10.78
CA ASP A 104 4.73 8.85 9.53
C ASP A 104 3.98 10.18 9.64
N ILE A 105 3.70 10.77 8.49
CA ILE A 105 2.85 11.94 8.37
C ILE A 105 1.37 11.57 8.52
N THR A 106 0.57 12.56 8.92
CA THR A 106 -0.89 12.45 8.94
C THR A 106 -1.50 12.98 7.65
N GLU A 107 -2.79 12.69 7.47
CA GLU A 107 -3.61 13.24 6.39
C GLU A 107 -3.48 14.79 6.29
N LYS A 108 -3.61 15.49 7.42
CA LYS A 108 -3.48 16.95 7.45
C LYS A 108 -2.09 17.44 7.02
N GLN A 109 -1.06 16.66 7.30
CA GLN A 109 0.31 16.99 6.93
C GLN A 109 0.54 16.78 5.43
N VAL A 110 0.10 15.64 4.87
CA VAL A 110 0.24 15.38 3.43
C VAL A 110 -0.49 16.41 2.58
N GLU A 111 -1.62 16.92 3.07
CA GLU A 111 -2.37 17.96 2.38
C GLU A 111 -1.52 19.20 2.10
N GLY A 112 -0.71 19.62 3.08
CA GLY A 112 0.13 20.82 3.01
C GLY A 112 1.40 20.66 2.18
N LEU A 113 1.71 19.45 1.70
CA LEU A 113 2.95 19.15 1.00
C LEU A 113 2.74 19.06 -0.53
N ALA A 114 3.82 19.39 -1.25
CA ALA A 114 3.91 19.25 -2.70
C ALA A 114 4.53 17.90 -3.14
N TRP A 115 4.97 17.09 -2.18
CA TRP A 115 5.51 15.74 -2.39
C TRP A 115 5.02 14.82 -1.28
N PHE A 116 5.09 13.51 -1.51
CA PHE A 116 4.86 12.52 -0.47
C PHE A 116 6.18 12.24 0.27
N PRO A 117 6.31 12.57 1.57
CA PRO A 117 7.55 12.36 2.31
C PRO A 117 7.76 10.88 2.65
N ASN A 118 9.01 10.45 2.69
CA ASN A 118 9.38 9.20 3.37
C ASN A 118 9.42 9.39 4.90
N GLU A 119 9.60 8.30 5.63
CA GLU A 119 9.60 8.30 7.10
C GLU A 119 10.73 9.15 7.74
N PHE A 120 11.89 9.27 7.09
CA PHE A 120 12.99 10.11 7.60
C PHE A 120 12.67 11.58 7.42
N GLN A 121 12.09 11.95 6.27
CA GLN A 121 11.56 13.29 6.05
C GLN A 121 10.41 13.59 7.02
N ALA A 122 9.50 12.64 7.24
CA ALA A 122 8.41 12.77 8.21
C ALA A 122 8.94 13.01 9.62
N ALA A 123 9.99 12.29 10.03
CA ALA A 123 10.63 12.48 11.32
C ALA A 123 11.24 13.88 11.49
N LEU A 124 11.94 14.39 10.47
CA LEU A 124 12.48 15.76 10.47
C LEU A 124 11.36 16.81 10.55
N LEU A 125 10.28 16.65 9.78
CA LEU A 125 9.11 17.53 9.81
C LEU A 125 8.40 17.52 11.17
N LEU A 126 8.44 16.39 11.87
CA LEU A 126 7.82 16.17 13.18
C LEU A 126 8.76 16.42 14.36
N ASN A 127 10.02 16.76 14.11
CA ASN A 127 11.08 16.84 15.12
C ASN A 127 11.17 15.56 15.99
N LYS A 128 11.13 14.40 15.34
CA LYS A 128 11.31 13.07 15.93
C LYS A 128 12.67 12.50 15.56
N SER A 129 13.27 11.75 16.49
CA SER A 129 14.54 11.05 16.27
C SER A 129 14.32 9.78 15.46
N THR A 130 15.22 9.51 14.51
CA THR A 130 15.27 8.24 13.77
C THR A 130 16.41 7.32 14.22
N ALA A 131 17.22 7.75 15.19
CA ALA A 131 18.40 7.02 15.65
C ALA A 131 18.09 5.68 16.37
N GLN A 132 16.82 5.41 16.69
CA GLN A 132 16.38 4.24 17.45
C GLN A 132 15.09 3.64 16.88
N GLY A 133 14.72 2.46 17.38
CA GLY A 133 13.46 1.81 17.02
C GLY A 133 13.36 1.52 15.52
N ALA A 134 12.18 1.79 14.94
CA ALA A 134 11.91 1.55 13.52
C ALA A 134 12.87 2.32 12.59
N GLY A 135 13.24 3.56 12.92
CA GLY A 135 14.14 4.36 12.09
C GLY A 135 15.52 3.73 11.92
N MET A 136 16.07 3.12 12.98
CA MET A 136 17.33 2.38 12.93
C MET A 136 17.22 1.09 12.09
N ILE A 137 16.11 0.34 12.25
CA ILE A 137 15.85 -0.87 11.47
C ILE A 137 15.76 -0.52 9.99
N ASN A 138 15.04 0.54 9.67
CA ASN A 138 14.81 0.92 8.29
C ASN A 138 16.06 1.54 7.65
N ASP A 139 16.87 2.30 8.39
CA ASP A 139 18.18 2.76 7.89
C ASP A 139 19.08 1.55 7.56
N LEU A 140 19.10 0.52 8.42
CA LEU A 140 19.83 -0.71 8.14
C LEU A 140 19.30 -1.43 6.90
N ALA A 141 17.98 -1.61 6.80
CA ALA A 141 17.34 -2.22 5.63
C ALA A 141 17.71 -1.48 4.33
N GLN A 142 17.61 -0.15 4.33
CA GLN A 142 17.91 0.68 3.16
C GLN A 142 19.38 0.61 2.73
N LYS A 143 20.31 0.52 3.68
CA LYS A 143 21.75 0.34 3.37
C LYS A 143 22.04 -1.05 2.83
N GLU A 144 21.60 -2.08 3.55
CA GLU A 144 22.01 -3.47 3.28
C GLU A 144 21.26 -4.11 2.12
N LEU A 145 19.98 -3.74 1.91
CA LEU A 145 19.12 -4.37 0.89
C LEU A 145 18.92 -3.49 -0.34
N PHE A 146 18.85 -2.17 -0.17
CA PHE A 146 18.51 -1.23 -1.24
C PHE A 146 19.70 -0.40 -1.74
N GLY A 147 20.87 -0.47 -1.08
CA GLY A 147 22.08 0.23 -1.51
C GLY A 147 22.09 1.74 -1.27
N CYS A 148 21.20 2.25 -0.42
CA CYS A 148 21.20 3.66 -0.03
C CYS A 148 22.44 3.99 0.81
N GLN A 149 22.99 5.20 0.68
CA GLN A 149 24.20 5.58 1.42
C GLN A 149 23.95 5.64 2.94
N PRO A 150 24.96 5.40 3.79
CA PRO A 150 24.83 5.65 5.21
C PRO A 150 24.66 7.14 5.49
N PHE A 151 23.90 7.50 6.52
CA PHE A 151 23.87 8.85 7.04
C PHE A 151 25.22 9.25 7.63
N ALA A 152 25.60 10.52 7.50
CA ALA A 152 26.81 11.06 8.10
C ALA A 152 26.75 11.06 9.64
N HIS A 153 25.53 11.16 10.20
CA HIS A 153 25.25 11.20 11.63
C HIS A 153 24.05 10.31 11.98
N ALA A 154 23.78 10.16 13.29
CA ALA A 154 22.66 9.37 13.77
C ALA A 154 21.30 9.93 13.33
N GLU A 155 21.20 11.25 13.20
CA GLU A 155 20.06 11.94 12.61
C GLU A 155 20.43 12.43 11.22
N PRO A 156 19.61 12.17 10.19
CA PRO A 156 19.89 12.60 8.83
C PRO A 156 19.67 14.10 8.66
N THR A 157 20.42 14.70 7.74
CA THR A 157 20.06 16.00 7.16
C THR A 157 18.86 15.86 6.24
N TRP A 158 18.21 16.99 5.89
CA TRP A 158 17.12 16.99 4.91
C TRP A 158 17.53 16.40 3.56
N SER A 159 18.75 16.72 3.10
CA SER A 159 19.30 16.21 1.85
C SER A 159 19.43 14.69 1.87
N GLU A 160 20.02 14.14 2.94
CA GLU A 160 20.17 12.69 3.10
C GLU A 160 18.80 12.00 3.22
N ALA A 161 17.89 12.55 4.02
CA ALA A 161 16.53 12.03 4.15
C ALA A 161 15.80 12.03 2.81
N SER A 162 15.99 13.04 1.95
CA SER A 162 15.35 13.12 0.63
C SER A 162 15.84 12.10 -0.40
N SER A 163 16.98 11.45 -0.14
CA SER A 163 17.48 10.33 -0.96
C SER A 163 16.93 8.97 -0.52
N ARG A 164 16.20 8.89 0.60
CA ARG A 164 15.65 7.62 1.13
C ARG A 164 14.38 7.19 0.39
N LEU A 165 14.06 5.90 0.47
CA LEU A 165 12.84 5.34 -0.13
C LEU A 165 11.61 5.50 0.77
N ILE A 166 10.43 5.36 0.17
CA ILE A 166 9.13 5.26 0.85
C ILE A 166 8.73 3.79 0.91
N TYR A 167 8.42 3.30 2.11
CA TYR A 167 7.97 1.93 2.31
C TYR A 167 6.54 1.73 1.83
N ILE A 168 6.30 0.77 0.94
CA ILE A 168 4.94 0.50 0.44
C ILE A 168 4.64 -0.99 0.27
N ALA A 169 3.39 -1.36 0.51
CA ALA A 169 2.89 -2.69 0.25
C ALA A 169 2.49 -2.85 -1.23
N HIS A 170 2.86 -3.98 -1.82
CA HIS A 170 2.42 -4.37 -3.16
C HIS A 170 1.17 -5.24 -3.07
N ASN A 171 0.01 -4.68 -3.43
CA ASN A 171 -1.29 -5.32 -3.17
C ASN A 171 -1.64 -6.45 -4.16
N MET A 172 -0.75 -7.41 -4.38
CA MET A 172 -1.02 -8.54 -5.28
C MET A 172 -2.16 -9.45 -4.78
N ARG A 173 -2.52 -9.38 -3.50
CA ARG A 173 -3.66 -10.13 -2.92
C ARG A 173 -5.00 -9.40 -2.99
N ARG A 174 -5.05 -8.21 -3.59
CA ARG A 174 -6.27 -7.39 -3.73
C ARG A 174 -6.95 -7.15 -2.37
N LEU A 175 -6.20 -6.78 -1.35
CA LEU A 175 -6.77 -6.26 -0.10
C LEU A 175 -7.63 -5.04 -0.41
N ASP A 176 -8.84 -4.98 0.14
CA ASP A 176 -9.72 -3.82 -0.01
C ASP A 176 -9.10 -2.53 0.54
N THR A 177 -8.28 -2.63 1.59
CA THR A 177 -7.53 -1.50 2.16
C THR A 177 -6.23 -1.16 1.43
N GLY A 178 -5.83 -1.90 0.39
CA GLY A 178 -4.55 -1.67 -0.32
C GLY A 178 -3.34 -2.22 0.44
N SER A 179 -3.24 -1.93 1.73
CA SER A 179 -2.21 -2.43 2.64
C SER A 179 -2.85 -3.05 3.90
N MET A 180 -2.04 -3.56 4.83
CA MET A 180 -2.54 -4.07 6.10
C MET A 180 -3.18 -2.95 6.93
N PRO A 181 -4.39 -3.16 7.49
CA PRO A 181 -5.11 -2.12 8.26
C PRO A 181 -4.43 -1.63 9.56
N PHE A 182 -3.30 -2.23 9.95
CA PHE A 182 -2.57 -1.83 11.15
C PHE A 182 -1.57 -0.69 10.89
N PHE A 183 -1.10 -0.53 9.66
CA PHE A 183 -0.14 0.52 9.31
C PHE A 183 -0.77 1.92 9.32
N GLY A 184 -2.06 2.00 9.03
CA GLY A 184 -2.77 3.27 8.99
C GLY A 184 -4.26 3.08 8.73
N ASP A 185 -5.01 4.14 8.98
CA ASP A 185 -6.46 4.19 8.71
C ASP A 185 -6.77 4.87 7.38
N MET A 186 -5.78 5.50 6.74
CA MET A 186 -5.84 6.00 5.37
C MET A 186 -4.79 5.26 4.55
N THR A 187 -5.09 4.94 3.29
CA THR A 187 -4.10 4.40 2.35
C THR A 187 -4.03 5.25 1.10
N VAL A 188 -2.82 5.67 0.73
CA VAL A 188 -2.51 6.29 -0.55
C VAL A 188 -2.05 5.20 -1.51
N VAL A 189 -2.66 5.15 -2.68
CA VAL A 189 -2.23 4.26 -3.76
C VAL A 189 -1.55 5.09 -4.83
N PHE A 190 -0.30 4.75 -5.15
CA PHE A 190 0.50 5.47 -6.12
C PHE A 190 0.23 5.04 -7.56
N ASN A 191 0.49 5.96 -8.50
CA ASN A 191 0.41 5.68 -9.92
C ASN A 191 1.66 4.93 -10.39
N SER A 192 1.55 3.62 -10.58
CA SER A 192 2.66 2.76 -11.00
C SER A 192 3.27 3.17 -12.35
N GLY A 193 2.50 3.78 -13.26
CA GLY A 193 3.01 4.23 -14.56
C GLY A 193 3.96 5.43 -14.45
N ARG A 194 3.81 6.25 -13.40
CA ARG A 194 4.69 7.38 -13.11
C ARG A 194 5.94 6.97 -12.33
N LEU A 195 5.80 5.96 -11.46
CA LEU A 195 6.84 5.55 -10.53
C LEU A 195 7.58 4.27 -10.93
N ASN A 196 7.30 3.68 -12.10
CA ASN A 196 7.89 2.40 -12.50
C ASN A 196 9.42 2.39 -12.51
N LYS A 197 10.05 3.54 -12.77
CA LYS A 197 11.52 3.74 -12.74
C LYS A 197 12.08 4.12 -11.37
N ALA A 198 11.29 3.96 -10.32
CA ALA A 198 11.69 4.22 -8.94
C ALA A 198 11.27 3.11 -7.97
N VAL A 199 10.56 2.06 -8.43
CA VAL A 199 10.06 1.00 -7.55
C VAL A 199 11.06 -0.14 -7.44
N LEU A 200 11.55 -0.38 -6.23
CA LEU A 200 12.38 -1.54 -5.86
C LEU A 200 11.54 -2.51 -5.03
N ILE A 201 11.65 -3.80 -5.35
CA ILE A 201 10.79 -4.84 -4.79
C ILE A 201 11.60 -5.80 -3.92
N ALA A 202 11.17 -6.03 -2.70
CA ALA A 202 11.64 -7.10 -1.84
C ALA A 202 10.59 -8.23 -1.76
N PRO A 203 11.01 -9.49 -1.52
CA PRO A 203 10.09 -10.61 -1.50
C PRO A 203 9.19 -10.64 -0.26
N TYR A 204 9.47 -9.79 0.74
CA TYR A 204 8.75 -9.75 2.01
C TYR A 204 8.95 -8.38 2.69
N ASP A 205 8.24 -8.14 3.79
CA ASP A 205 8.42 -6.98 4.68
C ASP A 205 9.88 -6.86 5.13
N THR A 206 10.57 -5.79 4.71
CA THR A 206 12.01 -5.67 4.98
C THR A 206 12.32 -5.20 6.38
N GLY A 207 11.36 -4.61 7.10
CA GLY A 207 11.49 -4.32 8.52
C GLY A 207 11.58 -5.63 9.32
N LEU A 208 10.64 -6.55 9.09
CA LEU A 208 10.64 -7.89 9.70
C LEU A 208 11.87 -8.70 9.28
N PHE A 209 12.22 -8.68 7.99
CA PHE A 209 13.41 -9.36 7.48
C PHE A 209 14.69 -8.83 8.14
N THR A 210 14.84 -7.52 8.27
CA THR A 210 16.01 -6.91 8.90
C THR A 210 16.12 -7.31 10.38
N MET A 211 15.01 -7.31 11.10
CA MET A 211 14.99 -7.71 12.51
C MET A 211 15.31 -9.19 12.74
N ASP A 212 14.89 -10.08 11.84
CA ASP A 212 15.07 -11.53 12.03
C ASP A 212 16.33 -12.08 11.36
N CYS A 213 16.71 -11.56 10.19
CA CYS A 213 17.74 -12.12 9.32
C CYS A 213 19.02 -11.29 9.20
N LEU A 214 18.98 -9.98 9.52
CA LEU A 214 20.15 -9.11 9.40
C LEU A 214 20.80 -8.80 10.75
N LEU A 215 20.00 -8.58 11.80
CA LEU A 215 20.49 -8.23 13.13
C LEU A 215 21.00 -9.44 13.92
N ASP A 216 22.23 -9.35 14.41
CA ASP A 216 22.80 -10.34 15.35
C ASP A 216 22.07 -10.33 16.71
N LYS A 217 21.55 -9.16 17.12
CA LYS A 217 20.79 -8.98 18.36
C LYS A 217 19.40 -8.44 18.05
N LYS A 218 18.40 -9.29 18.27
CA LYS A 218 16.99 -8.92 18.10
C LYS A 218 16.63 -7.81 19.11
N PRO A 219 15.95 -6.73 18.68
CA PRO A 219 15.51 -5.69 19.60
C PRO A 219 14.55 -6.27 20.65
N HIS A 220 14.79 -5.97 21.93
CA HIS A 220 14.02 -6.57 23.04
C HIS A 220 12.51 -6.29 23.00
N GLN A 221 12.09 -5.22 22.32
CA GLN A 221 10.71 -4.76 22.28
C GLN A 221 9.86 -5.44 21.20
N PHE A 222 10.49 -6.08 20.20
CA PHE A 222 9.78 -6.70 19.09
C PHE A 222 10.38 -8.08 18.77
N LYS A 223 9.55 -9.13 18.88
CA LYS A 223 9.92 -10.48 18.48
C LYS A 223 9.30 -10.75 17.12
N PRO A 224 10.02 -10.54 16.00
CA PRO A 224 9.47 -10.88 14.70
C PRO A 224 9.14 -12.38 14.66
N PRO A 225 8.13 -12.80 13.87
CA PRO A 225 7.94 -14.21 13.59
C PRO A 225 9.24 -14.75 12.98
N PRO A 226 9.65 -15.98 13.31
CA PRO A 226 10.87 -16.56 12.74
C PRO A 226 10.68 -16.77 11.23
N LEU A 227 11.57 -16.17 10.45
CA LEU A 227 11.58 -16.20 9.00
C LEU A 227 12.55 -17.26 8.48
N ASN A 228 12.35 -17.67 7.24
CA ASN A 228 13.31 -18.50 6.51
C ASN A 228 14.37 -17.63 5.83
N CYS A 229 15.37 -17.18 6.58
CA CYS A 229 16.40 -16.26 6.10
C CYS A 229 17.26 -16.81 4.94
N SER A 230 17.29 -18.13 4.72
CA SER A 230 18.03 -18.72 3.60
C SER A 230 17.26 -18.67 2.28
N ALA A 231 15.95 -18.40 2.31
CA ALA A 231 15.13 -18.27 1.10
C ALA A 231 15.45 -16.98 0.33
N TRP A 232 15.96 -15.94 1.00
CA TRP A 232 16.44 -14.72 0.36
C TRP A 232 17.80 -14.31 0.94
N PRO A 233 18.90 -14.90 0.44
CA PRO A 233 20.25 -14.55 0.85
C PRO A 233 20.59 -13.08 0.55
N ARG A 234 21.52 -12.49 1.34
CA ARG A 234 21.90 -11.07 1.23
C ARG A 234 22.50 -10.67 -0.12
N ASP A 235 23.07 -11.62 -0.86
CA ASP A 235 23.66 -11.39 -2.19
C ASP A 235 22.64 -11.48 -3.33
N VAL A 236 21.39 -11.87 -3.04
CA VAL A 236 20.29 -11.80 -4.00
C VAL A 236 19.75 -10.37 -4.03
N PRO A 237 19.77 -9.68 -5.18
CA PRO A 237 19.33 -8.31 -5.27
C PRO A 237 17.82 -8.18 -5.00
N VAL A 238 17.39 -6.95 -4.73
CA VAL A 238 15.99 -6.55 -4.86
C VAL A 238 15.58 -6.54 -6.34
N GLY A 239 14.27 -6.64 -6.59
CA GLY A 239 13.66 -6.64 -7.90
C GLY A 239 13.19 -5.24 -8.34
N THR A 240 12.57 -5.19 -9.51
CA THR A 240 11.82 -4.03 -10.03
C THR A 240 10.48 -4.51 -10.58
N LEU A 241 9.56 -3.61 -10.93
CA LEU A 241 8.29 -3.99 -11.58
C LEU A 241 8.48 -4.74 -12.92
N GLU A 242 9.63 -4.57 -13.57
CA GLU A 242 9.96 -5.26 -14.83
C GLU A 242 10.74 -6.57 -14.60
N HIS A 243 11.50 -6.66 -13.51
CA HIS A 243 12.40 -7.77 -13.22
C HIS A 243 12.25 -8.24 -11.77
N LEU A 244 11.35 -9.20 -11.54
CA LEU A 244 11.07 -9.73 -10.20
C LEU A 244 10.98 -11.26 -10.12
N ASP A 245 11.39 -12.00 -11.16
CA ASP A 245 11.23 -13.46 -11.20
C ASP A 245 11.97 -14.16 -10.04
N HIS A 246 13.16 -13.66 -9.72
CA HIS A 246 13.99 -14.18 -8.64
C HIS A 246 13.38 -13.99 -7.25
N LEU A 247 12.33 -13.18 -7.11
CA LEU A 247 11.63 -12.94 -5.86
C LEU A 247 10.36 -13.79 -5.69
N ILE A 248 9.89 -14.46 -6.74
CA ILE A 248 8.63 -15.21 -6.73
C ILE A 248 8.67 -16.35 -5.71
N ILE A 249 9.69 -17.21 -5.78
CA ILE A 249 9.84 -18.32 -4.84
C ILE A 249 10.17 -17.79 -3.42
N PRO A 250 11.11 -16.85 -3.23
CA PRO A 250 11.34 -16.25 -1.92
C PRO A 250 10.10 -15.66 -1.26
N ASN A 251 9.17 -15.04 -2.02
CA ASN A 251 7.90 -14.52 -1.47
C ASN A 251 7.00 -15.62 -0.87
N PHE A 252 7.13 -16.86 -1.35
CA PHE A 252 6.45 -18.03 -0.79
C PHE A 252 7.28 -18.77 0.25
N GLU A 253 8.53 -18.42 0.51
CA GLU A 253 9.40 -19.21 1.41
C GLU A 253 9.86 -18.41 2.63
N VAL A 254 10.17 -17.12 2.49
CA VAL A 254 10.62 -16.25 3.60
C VAL A 254 9.64 -16.25 4.79
N PRO A 255 8.33 -15.97 4.62
CA PRO A 255 7.38 -15.94 5.74
C PRO A 255 7.01 -17.32 6.32
N TYR A 256 7.31 -18.40 5.60
CA TYR A 256 6.79 -19.73 5.90
C TYR A 256 7.87 -20.62 6.48
N ASN A 257 8.13 -20.45 7.77
CA ASN A 257 8.91 -21.41 8.56
C ASN A 257 7.96 -22.47 9.13
N HIS A 258 7.92 -23.67 8.51
CA HIS A 258 6.99 -24.73 8.89
C HIS A 258 7.07 -25.08 10.38
N SER A 259 8.28 -25.14 10.95
CA SER A 259 8.51 -25.48 12.35
C SER A 259 7.96 -24.44 13.33
N ALA A 260 7.67 -23.22 12.87
CA ALA A 260 7.20 -22.14 13.72
C ALA A 260 5.78 -21.67 13.42
N THR A 261 5.37 -21.69 12.16
CA THR A 261 4.08 -21.15 11.69
C THR A 261 3.06 -22.24 11.37
N ASN A 262 3.49 -23.51 11.29
CA ASN A 262 2.70 -24.62 10.75
C ASN A 262 2.14 -24.35 9.34
N LYS A 263 2.70 -23.38 8.63
CA LYS A 263 2.36 -23.04 7.25
C LYS A 263 3.54 -23.42 6.33
N THR A 264 3.21 -23.67 5.08
CA THR A 264 4.14 -24.06 4.02
C THR A 264 4.09 -23.03 2.88
N ARG A 265 5.05 -23.11 1.96
CA ARG A 265 5.01 -22.29 0.75
C ARG A 265 3.76 -22.50 -0.11
N MET A 266 3.13 -23.68 -0.04
CA MET A 266 1.89 -23.96 -0.76
C MET A 266 0.70 -23.20 -0.19
N ASP A 267 0.73 -22.84 1.10
CA ASP A 267 -0.28 -21.93 1.67
C ASP A 267 -0.16 -20.54 1.07
N GLY A 268 1.07 -20.04 0.87
CA GLY A 268 1.35 -18.80 0.14
C GLY A 268 0.84 -18.83 -1.31
N VAL A 269 1.08 -19.94 -2.01
CA VAL A 269 0.55 -20.16 -3.38
C VAL A 269 -0.97 -20.14 -3.37
N ARG A 270 -1.62 -20.91 -2.49
CA ARG A 270 -3.09 -20.98 -2.37
C ARG A 270 -3.68 -19.59 -2.17
N VAL A 271 -3.14 -18.82 -1.22
CA VAL A 271 -3.62 -17.49 -0.89
C VAL A 271 -3.44 -16.51 -2.06
N LEU A 272 -2.26 -16.46 -2.67
CA LEU A 272 -2.00 -15.52 -3.77
C LEU A 272 -2.86 -15.87 -4.99
N PHE A 273 -2.90 -17.14 -5.40
CA PHE A 273 -3.61 -17.54 -6.60
C PHE A 273 -5.12 -17.47 -6.44
N SER A 274 -5.68 -17.82 -5.27
CA SER A 274 -7.14 -17.74 -5.06
C SER A 274 -7.69 -16.32 -5.09
N ARG A 275 -6.84 -15.29 -4.89
CA ARG A 275 -7.26 -13.89 -4.85
C ARG A 275 -6.78 -13.05 -6.03
N GLY A 276 -5.47 -13.02 -6.25
CA GLY A 276 -4.80 -12.07 -7.14
C GLY A 276 -4.57 -12.57 -8.56
N LEU A 277 -4.38 -13.89 -8.72
CA LEU A 277 -4.02 -14.52 -9.98
C LEU A 277 -5.09 -15.50 -10.50
N SER A 278 -6.27 -15.51 -9.89
CA SER A 278 -7.44 -16.23 -10.40
C SER A 278 -8.39 -15.26 -11.12
N LYS A 279 -9.36 -15.83 -11.85
CA LYS A 279 -10.52 -15.07 -12.37
C LYS A 279 -11.69 -15.05 -11.38
N VAL A 280 -11.44 -15.34 -10.10
CA VAL A 280 -12.50 -15.30 -9.08
C VAL A 280 -12.99 -13.86 -8.96
N ALA A 281 -14.31 -13.68 -9.03
CA ALA A 281 -14.93 -12.37 -8.85
C ALA A 281 -14.54 -11.80 -7.48
N TYR A 282 -14.32 -10.49 -7.40
CA TYR A 282 -13.72 -9.88 -6.21
C TYR A 282 -14.52 -10.17 -4.93
N LYS A 283 -15.85 -10.08 -4.99
CA LYS A 283 -16.74 -10.38 -3.86
C LYS A 283 -16.66 -11.83 -3.35
N ASP A 284 -16.15 -12.74 -4.17
CA ASP A 284 -16.09 -14.18 -3.92
C ASP A 284 -14.69 -14.67 -3.56
N VAL A 285 -13.68 -13.78 -3.51
CA VAL A 285 -12.33 -14.18 -3.11
C VAL A 285 -12.31 -14.65 -1.63
N PRO A 286 -11.54 -15.69 -1.28
CA PRO A 286 -11.51 -16.19 0.10
C PRO A 286 -10.97 -15.15 1.07
N GLY A 287 -11.50 -15.12 2.29
CA GLY A 287 -10.97 -14.26 3.35
C GLY A 287 -9.52 -14.58 3.74
N LEU A 288 -8.89 -13.67 4.46
CA LEU A 288 -7.49 -13.74 4.86
C LEU A 288 -7.33 -13.67 6.38
N THR A 289 -6.36 -14.39 6.91
CA THR A 289 -5.87 -14.14 8.27
C THR A 289 -4.93 -12.94 8.30
N TYR A 290 -4.64 -12.39 9.48
CA TYR A 290 -3.63 -11.35 9.63
C TYR A 290 -2.26 -11.76 9.08
N GLY A 291 -1.84 -13.01 9.32
CA GLY A 291 -0.58 -13.53 8.78
C GLY A 291 -0.58 -13.56 7.25
N ASP A 292 -1.71 -13.90 6.62
CA ASP A 292 -1.82 -13.91 5.16
C ASP A 292 -1.77 -12.49 4.57
N MET A 293 -2.38 -11.51 5.25
CA MET A 293 -2.27 -10.10 4.88
C MET A 293 -0.82 -9.61 4.98
N GLY A 294 -0.08 -10.05 6.00
CA GLY A 294 1.35 -9.74 6.22
C GLY A 294 2.34 -10.44 5.31
N THR A 295 1.88 -11.23 4.34
CA THR A 295 2.74 -11.99 3.44
C THR A 295 3.00 -11.30 2.09
N TYR A 296 3.15 -9.99 2.03
CA TYR A 296 3.14 -9.23 0.76
C TYR A 296 4.55 -9.08 0.15
N LEU A 297 4.62 -8.76 -1.16
CA LEU A 297 5.84 -8.17 -1.74
C LEU A 297 5.93 -6.72 -1.28
N GLU A 298 7.08 -6.26 -0.83
CA GLU A 298 7.28 -4.86 -0.43
C GLU A 298 7.88 -4.10 -1.62
N SER A 299 7.20 -3.08 -2.15
CA SER A 299 7.54 -2.41 -3.43
C SER A 299 7.98 -0.96 -3.27
N ASN A 300 8.98 -0.74 -2.43
CA ASN A 300 9.44 0.59 -2.01
C ASN A 300 9.74 1.57 -3.14
N ILE A 301 9.39 2.84 -2.94
CA ILE A 301 9.56 3.92 -3.94
C ILE A 301 10.82 4.71 -3.60
N LEU A 302 11.83 4.63 -4.46
CA LEU A 302 13.09 5.37 -4.40
C LEU A 302 12.97 6.69 -5.17
N ALA A 303 12.07 7.56 -4.70
CA ALA A 303 11.74 8.86 -5.26
C ALA A 303 11.01 9.71 -4.20
N ASN A 304 10.76 10.98 -4.51
CA ASN A 304 9.89 11.90 -3.76
C ASN A 304 8.63 12.18 -4.62
N PRO A 305 7.58 11.35 -4.54
CA PRO A 305 6.41 11.41 -5.42
C PRO A 305 5.74 12.79 -5.41
N SER A 306 5.65 13.43 -6.57
CA SER A 306 5.05 14.77 -6.72
C SER A 306 3.53 14.74 -6.48
N LEU A 307 3.02 15.64 -5.64
CA LEU A 307 1.59 15.76 -5.35
C LEU A 307 0.95 16.89 -6.18
N PRO A 308 -0.30 16.73 -6.66
CA PRO A 308 -1.18 15.57 -6.42
C PRO A 308 -0.93 14.38 -7.36
N HIS A 309 -0.07 14.53 -8.37
CA HIS A 309 -0.13 13.69 -9.57
C HIS A 309 0.41 12.27 -9.42
N ALA A 310 1.29 12.01 -8.46
CA ALA A 310 1.83 10.68 -8.22
C ALA A 310 0.86 9.76 -7.48
N VAL A 311 -0.19 10.33 -6.86
CA VAL A 311 -1.26 9.58 -6.21
C VAL A 311 -2.36 9.26 -7.21
N LYS A 312 -2.74 7.99 -7.24
CA LYS A 312 -3.74 7.45 -8.15
C LYS A 312 -5.14 7.45 -7.54
N LEU A 313 -5.24 7.08 -6.26
CA LEU A 313 -6.46 7.09 -5.47
C LEU A 313 -6.11 7.09 -3.97
N VAL A 314 -7.11 7.33 -3.13
CA VAL A 314 -7.01 7.16 -1.68
C VAL A 314 -8.10 6.23 -1.16
N ILE A 315 -7.79 5.50 -0.10
CA ILE A 315 -8.69 4.54 0.54
C ILE A 315 -8.83 4.92 2.01
N GLY A 316 -10.06 5.14 2.48
CA GLY A 316 -10.37 5.28 3.89
C GLY A 316 -10.73 3.94 4.52
N ASN A 317 -10.14 3.62 5.68
CA ASN A 317 -10.58 2.51 6.52
C ASN A 317 -11.95 2.85 7.10
N PHE A 318 -12.99 2.17 6.61
CA PHE A 318 -14.37 2.47 6.93
C PHE A 318 -14.69 2.32 8.42
N PRO A 319 -14.39 1.19 9.09
CA PRO A 319 -14.62 1.04 10.53
C PRO A 319 -13.98 2.14 11.39
N THR A 320 -12.78 2.61 11.02
CA THR A 320 -12.10 3.66 11.77
C THR A 320 -12.65 5.05 11.46
N LEU A 321 -12.73 5.42 10.18
CA LEU A 321 -12.88 6.82 9.76
C LEU A 321 -14.32 7.25 9.45
N PHE A 322 -15.20 6.33 9.08
CA PHE A 322 -16.54 6.69 8.61
C PHE A 322 -17.37 7.36 9.72
N GLY A 323 -17.97 8.52 9.43
CA GLY A 323 -18.72 9.32 10.40
C GLY A 323 -17.86 10.02 11.46
N THR A 324 -16.55 10.17 11.23
CA THR A 324 -15.63 10.91 12.11
C THR A 324 -15.22 12.26 11.49
N ALA A 325 -14.62 13.15 12.31
CA ALA A 325 -14.03 14.38 11.80
C ALA A 325 -12.89 14.10 10.80
N SER A 326 -11.98 13.16 11.11
CA SER A 326 -10.90 12.77 10.20
C SER A 326 -11.43 12.14 8.90
N GLY A 327 -12.50 11.35 8.96
CA GLY A 327 -13.14 10.86 7.73
C GLY A 327 -13.70 11.99 6.86
N GLN A 328 -14.25 13.04 7.47
CA GLN A 328 -14.71 14.22 6.75
C GLN A 328 -13.53 15.01 6.16
N GLU A 329 -12.44 15.17 6.91
CA GLU A 329 -11.19 15.77 6.42
C GLU A 329 -10.69 15.00 5.18
N LEU A 330 -10.68 13.65 5.22
CA LEU A 330 -10.24 12.81 4.12
C LEU A 330 -11.06 13.04 2.85
N GLN A 331 -12.40 13.11 2.97
CA GLN A 331 -13.27 13.44 1.84
C GLN A 331 -12.91 14.80 1.22
N LEU A 332 -12.67 15.80 2.08
CA LEU A 332 -12.35 17.15 1.65
C LEU A 332 -10.96 17.25 1.01
N MET A 333 -9.95 16.58 1.58
CA MET A 333 -8.60 16.51 1.01
C MET A 333 -8.63 15.79 -0.35
N ALA A 334 -9.30 14.64 -0.43
CA ALA A 334 -9.43 13.88 -1.67
C ALA A 334 -10.05 14.72 -2.79
N ARG A 335 -11.13 15.46 -2.49
CA ARG A 335 -11.72 16.42 -3.45
C ARG A 335 -10.74 17.53 -3.84
N ARG A 336 -10.05 18.17 -2.89
CA ARG A 336 -9.11 19.26 -3.18
C ARG A 336 -7.90 18.83 -4.02
N LYS A 337 -7.39 17.62 -3.77
CA LYS A 337 -6.24 17.06 -4.50
C LYS A 337 -6.64 16.37 -5.80
N GLY A 338 -7.94 16.17 -6.06
CA GLY A 338 -8.42 15.45 -7.23
C GLY A 338 -8.11 13.94 -7.15
N TRP A 339 -8.14 13.36 -5.95
CA TRP A 339 -7.93 11.94 -5.73
C TRP A 339 -9.27 11.22 -5.58
N PRO A 340 -9.58 10.21 -6.41
CA PRO A 340 -10.71 9.33 -6.18
C PRO A 340 -10.63 8.69 -4.79
N LEU A 341 -11.69 8.82 -4.00
CA LEU A 341 -11.81 8.24 -2.66
C LEU A 341 -12.67 6.97 -2.69
N PHE A 342 -12.12 5.91 -2.09
CA PHE A 342 -12.84 4.67 -1.82
C PHE A 342 -12.89 4.41 -0.31
N TRP A 343 -13.94 3.73 0.14
CA TRP A 343 -14.04 3.22 1.50
C TRP A 343 -13.86 1.72 1.49
N ALA A 344 -13.01 1.20 2.37
CA ALA A 344 -12.74 -0.22 2.50
C ALA A 344 -13.13 -0.73 3.89
N PHE A 345 -13.79 -1.88 3.95
CA PHE A 345 -14.21 -2.47 5.22
C PHE A 345 -13.03 -3.07 6.00
N GLY A 346 -12.05 -3.65 5.31
CA GLY A 346 -10.85 -4.20 5.93
C GLY A 346 -11.16 -5.37 6.86
N SER A 347 -10.69 -5.27 8.11
CA SER A 347 -10.95 -6.27 9.16
C SER A 347 -12.30 -6.09 9.87
N GLY A 348 -13.04 -5.00 9.60
CA GLY A 348 -14.25 -4.66 10.35
C GLY A 348 -14.00 -4.19 11.79
N LEU A 349 -12.75 -4.21 12.27
CA LEU A 349 -12.37 -3.80 13.62
C LEU A 349 -12.20 -2.29 13.69
N THR A 350 -12.71 -1.70 14.77
CA THR A 350 -12.50 -0.27 15.07
C THR A 350 -11.18 -0.06 15.80
N THR A 351 -10.71 1.19 15.90
CA THR A 351 -9.47 1.54 16.62
C THR A 351 -9.44 1.02 18.07
N GLN A 352 -10.60 0.93 18.73
CA GLN A 352 -10.67 0.43 20.11
C GLN A 352 -10.54 -1.08 20.21
N ASP A 353 -11.12 -1.80 19.25
CA ASP A 353 -11.00 -3.26 19.16
C ASP A 353 -9.55 -3.70 18.85
N LYS A 354 -8.71 -2.79 18.31
CA LYS A 354 -7.28 -3.05 18.07
C LYS A 354 -6.47 -3.19 19.38
N SER A 355 -6.94 -2.65 20.50
CA SER A 355 -6.21 -2.66 21.79
C SER A 355 -6.18 -4.02 22.49
N SER A 356 -7.17 -4.88 22.23
CA SER A 356 -7.25 -6.24 22.78
C SER A 356 -6.57 -7.23 21.83
N SER A 357 -5.24 -7.17 21.71
CA SER A 357 -4.35 -8.09 20.98
C SER A 357 -5.06 -9.01 19.96
N PRO A 358 -5.59 -8.48 18.84
CA PRO A 358 -6.36 -9.25 17.87
C PRO A 358 -5.47 -10.15 16.98
N TRP A 359 -4.19 -10.33 17.35
CA TRP A 359 -3.20 -11.13 16.67
C TRP A 359 -3.40 -12.64 16.83
N THR A 360 -4.61 -13.09 17.16
CA THR A 360 -4.89 -14.52 17.03
C THR A 360 -4.85 -14.84 15.55
N GLU A 361 -3.78 -15.53 15.12
CA GLU A 361 -3.45 -15.87 13.72
C GLU A 361 -4.61 -16.55 12.97
N ASN A 362 -5.64 -17.00 13.67
CA ASN A 362 -6.75 -17.80 13.14
C ASN A 362 -8.02 -17.01 12.81
N THR A 363 -8.08 -15.69 13.04
CA THR A 363 -9.26 -14.91 12.63
C THR A 363 -9.19 -14.57 11.15
N THR A 364 -10.19 -15.03 10.39
CA THR A 364 -10.32 -14.75 8.96
C THR A 364 -11.20 -13.52 8.73
N PHE A 365 -10.70 -12.59 7.92
CA PHE A 365 -11.39 -11.37 7.48
C PHE A 365 -11.69 -11.43 5.99
N LYS A 366 -12.79 -10.82 5.55
CA LYS A 366 -13.16 -10.82 4.12
C LYS A 366 -12.14 -10.07 3.26
N SER A 367 -11.76 -8.86 3.67
CA SER A 367 -10.78 -8.00 3.00
C SER A 367 -11.00 -7.86 1.50
N ASN A 368 -12.27 -7.83 1.08
CA ASN A 368 -12.69 -7.73 -0.32
C ASN A 368 -13.95 -6.86 -0.47
N LEU A 369 -14.12 -5.88 0.41
CA LEU A 369 -15.30 -5.02 0.48
C LEU A 369 -14.87 -3.57 0.32
N ARG A 370 -15.07 -3.03 -0.88
CA ARG A 370 -14.74 -1.64 -1.23
C ARG A 370 -15.90 -0.98 -1.95
N ILE A 371 -16.24 0.25 -1.54
CA ILE A 371 -17.24 1.09 -2.20
C ILE A 371 -16.62 2.42 -2.62
N ALA A 372 -17.08 3.00 -3.72
CA ALA A 372 -16.71 4.36 -4.10
C ALA A 372 -17.41 5.39 -3.21
N ASP A 373 -16.71 6.47 -2.85
CA ASP A 373 -17.35 7.61 -2.20
C ASP A 373 -18.23 8.36 -3.22
N PRO A 374 -19.56 8.40 -3.04
CA PRO A 374 -20.45 8.96 -4.05
C PRO A 374 -20.28 10.47 -4.23
N ARG A 375 -19.75 11.20 -3.22
CA ARG A 375 -19.55 12.65 -3.26
C ARG A 375 -18.31 13.07 -4.06
N ASN A 376 -17.46 12.11 -4.42
CA ASN A 376 -16.15 12.37 -5.00
C ASN A 376 -15.96 11.62 -6.33
N ILE A 377 -16.47 10.39 -6.44
CA ILE A 377 -16.15 9.52 -7.58
C ILE A 377 -16.72 10.03 -8.91
N ALA A 378 -17.94 10.58 -8.91
CA ALA A 378 -18.61 11.06 -10.12
C ALA A 378 -17.96 12.34 -10.70
N GLU A 379 -17.31 13.14 -9.86
CA GLU A 379 -16.63 14.38 -10.28
C GLU A 379 -15.25 14.10 -10.89
N LEU A 380 -14.57 13.04 -10.43
CA LEU A 380 -13.17 12.76 -10.75
C LEU A 380 -12.96 11.61 -11.75
N THR A 381 -14.02 10.88 -12.08
CA THR A 381 -13.93 9.67 -12.91
C THR A 381 -15.10 9.56 -13.88
N ASN A 382 -15.05 8.54 -14.76
CA ASN A 382 -16.16 8.16 -15.63
C ASN A 382 -17.25 7.32 -14.92
N ALA A 383 -17.16 7.07 -13.61
CA ALA A 383 -18.10 6.22 -12.90
C ALA A 383 -19.49 6.86 -12.81
N SER A 384 -20.54 6.05 -13.05
CA SER A 384 -21.91 6.44 -12.76
C SER A 384 -22.31 5.98 -11.36
N VAL A 385 -22.71 6.92 -10.51
CA VAL A 385 -23.16 6.64 -9.15
C VAL A 385 -24.65 6.25 -9.16
N PRO A 386 -25.09 5.21 -8.42
CA PRO A 386 -26.50 4.82 -8.35
C PRO A 386 -27.41 5.97 -7.90
N LYS A 387 -28.63 6.04 -8.46
CA LYS A 387 -29.58 7.12 -8.12
C LYS A 387 -29.89 7.14 -6.62
N GLY A 388 -29.67 8.29 -5.99
CA GLY A 388 -29.91 8.49 -4.56
C GLY A 388 -28.80 7.98 -3.65
N ALA A 389 -27.69 7.45 -4.20
CA ALA A 389 -26.58 6.93 -3.41
C ALA A 389 -25.97 7.98 -2.47
N GLU A 390 -25.82 9.24 -2.91
CA GLU A 390 -25.37 10.34 -2.05
C GLU A 390 -26.29 10.54 -0.84
N PHE A 391 -27.61 10.64 -1.07
CA PHE A 391 -28.59 10.79 0.01
C PHE A 391 -28.53 9.63 1.02
N PHE A 392 -28.43 8.39 0.53
CA PHE A 392 -28.28 7.22 1.41
C PHE A 392 -26.95 7.24 2.17
N PHE A 393 -25.86 7.63 1.50
CA PHE A 393 -24.55 7.76 2.12
C PHE A 393 -24.58 8.78 3.26
N ASP A 394 -25.15 9.95 3.00
CA ASP A 394 -25.29 11.04 3.98
C ASP A 394 -26.13 10.60 5.18
N THR A 395 -27.22 9.89 4.93
CA THR A 395 -28.08 9.34 6.01
C THR A 395 -27.30 8.39 6.92
N VAL A 396 -26.51 7.48 6.36
CA VAL A 396 -25.71 6.52 7.14
C VAL A 396 -24.52 7.23 7.83
N TRP A 397 -23.92 8.22 7.16
CA TRP A 397 -22.88 9.07 7.72
C TRP A 397 -23.37 9.79 8.98
N ASP A 398 -24.53 10.44 8.92
CA ASP A 398 -25.12 11.16 10.05
C ASP A 398 -25.49 10.22 11.21
N GLN A 399 -25.96 9.00 10.92
CA GLN A 399 -26.17 7.97 11.94
C GLN A 399 -24.86 7.61 12.64
N ALA A 400 -23.78 7.43 11.87
CA ALA A 400 -22.46 7.12 12.43
C ALA A 400 -21.91 8.27 13.28
N VAL A 401 -22.06 9.52 12.81
CA VAL A 401 -21.71 10.72 13.58
C VAL A 401 -22.47 10.78 14.91
N LEU A 402 -23.80 10.59 14.88
CA LEU A 402 -24.63 10.63 16.07
C LEU A 402 -24.22 9.56 17.08
N LEU A 403 -24.03 8.32 16.63
CA LEU A 403 -23.64 7.21 17.49
C LEU A 403 -22.26 7.46 18.12
N ARG A 404 -21.26 7.86 17.32
CA ARG A 404 -19.90 8.14 17.78
C ARG A 404 -19.81 9.29 18.79
N ARG A 405 -20.77 10.23 18.77
CA ARG A 405 -20.89 11.29 19.79
C ARG A 405 -21.37 10.76 21.15
N THR A 406 -22.11 9.65 21.16
CA THR A 406 -22.73 9.09 22.37
C THR A 406 -21.90 7.96 22.99
N ARG A 407 -21.17 7.20 22.17
CA ARG A 407 -20.30 6.11 22.59
C ARG A 407 -19.30 5.78 21.50
N ASN A 408 -18.33 4.95 21.85
CA ASN A 408 -17.40 4.41 20.85
C ASN A 408 -18.12 3.43 19.93
N ALA A 409 -17.76 3.50 18.64
CA ALA A 409 -18.23 2.55 17.64
C ALA A 409 -17.59 1.17 17.89
N THR A 410 -18.34 0.12 17.63
CA THR A 410 -17.90 -1.28 17.70
C THR A 410 -17.85 -1.89 16.29
N ALA A 411 -17.24 -3.06 16.14
CA ALA A 411 -17.29 -3.82 14.89
C ALA A 411 -18.73 -4.09 14.39
N LEU A 412 -19.70 -4.28 15.31
CA LEU A 412 -21.10 -4.49 14.95
C LEU A 412 -21.73 -3.23 14.33
N ASP A 413 -21.39 -2.04 14.86
CA ASP A 413 -21.87 -0.77 14.29
C ASP A 413 -21.34 -0.56 12.88
N ALA A 414 -20.04 -0.81 12.68
CA ALA A 414 -19.41 -0.72 11.37
C ALA A 414 -20.07 -1.70 10.37
N GLN A 415 -20.34 -2.94 10.79
CA GLN A 415 -21.05 -3.92 9.97
C GLN A 415 -22.48 -3.48 9.61
N LEU A 416 -23.20 -2.87 10.55
CA LEU A 416 -24.54 -2.33 10.31
C LEU A 416 -24.49 -1.20 9.26
N TRP A 417 -23.63 -0.21 9.45
CA TRP A 417 -23.47 0.89 8.49
C TRP A 417 -23.07 0.39 7.10
N TRP A 418 -22.11 -0.53 7.03
CA TRP A 418 -21.70 -1.13 5.76
C TRP A 418 -22.86 -1.85 5.05
N THR A 419 -23.69 -2.57 5.81
CA THR A 419 -24.87 -3.26 5.28
C THR A 419 -25.89 -2.28 4.70
N LEU A 420 -26.07 -1.12 5.33
CA LEU A 420 -26.94 -0.04 4.81
C LEU A 420 -26.39 0.60 3.53
N LEU A 421 -25.07 0.54 3.32
CA LEU A 421 -24.38 1.08 2.15
C LEU A 421 -24.22 0.10 0.98
N ARG A 422 -24.83 -1.09 1.01
CA ARG A 422 -24.77 -2.05 -0.13
C ARG A 422 -25.45 -1.55 -1.43
N ARG A 423 -26.05 -0.36 -1.40
CA ARG A 423 -26.60 0.33 -2.59
C ARG A 423 -25.60 1.28 -3.24
N GLN A 424 -24.41 1.44 -2.65
CA GLN A 424 -23.33 2.23 -3.23
C GLN A 424 -22.68 1.47 -4.39
N LEU A 425 -21.85 2.16 -5.17
CA LEU A 425 -21.06 1.53 -6.22
C LEU A 425 -19.96 0.67 -5.57
N GLU A 426 -20.16 -0.65 -5.57
CA GLU A 426 -19.14 -1.62 -5.17
C GLU A 426 -18.05 -1.70 -6.24
N VAL A 427 -16.80 -1.73 -5.79
CA VAL A 427 -15.63 -1.71 -6.67
C VAL A 427 -14.57 -2.71 -6.21
N SER A 428 -13.64 -3.02 -7.10
CA SER A 428 -12.48 -3.86 -6.78
C SER A 428 -11.16 -3.27 -7.29
N PRO A 429 -10.02 -3.64 -6.67
CA PRO A 429 -8.71 -3.40 -7.25
C PRO A 429 -8.64 -4.05 -8.64
N MET A 430 -8.02 -3.32 -9.57
CA MET A 430 -7.81 -3.79 -10.93
C MET A 430 -6.87 -5.00 -10.97
N THR A 431 -7.10 -5.86 -11.96
CA THR A 431 -6.18 -6.94 -12.35
C THR A 431 -5.68 -6.69 -13.77
N ALA A 432 -4.65 -7.44 -14.19
CA ALA A 432 -3.93 -7.16 -15.43
C ALA A 432 -4.77 -7.33 -16.70
N ASP A 433 -5.92 -7.98 -16.58
CA ASP A 433 -6.86 -8.31 -17.65
C ASP A 433 -8.16 -7.49 -17.59
N THR A 434 -8.32 -6.61 -16.60
CA THR A 434 -9.59 -5.87 -16.40
C THR A 434 -9.70 -4.60 -17.24
N CYS A 435 -8.62 -3.83 -17.37
CA CYS A 435 -8.65 -2.52 -18.04
C CYS A 435 -7.55 -2.37 -19.08
N ALA A 436 -7.89 -1.73 -20.20
CA ALA A 436 -6.92 -1.40 -21.24
C ALA A 436 -5.91 -0.33 -20.78
N ASP A 437 -6.38 0.70 -20.06
CA ASP A 437 -5.53 1.74 -19.47
C ASP A 437 -5.34 1.50 -17.96
N VAL A 438 -4.36 0.68 -17.63
CA VAL A 438 -4.03 0.35 -16.23
C VAL A 438 -3.46 1.54 -15.44
N HIS A 439 -3.05 2.63 -16.11
CA HIS A 439 -2.44 3.79 -15.45
C HIS A 439 -3.44 4.92 -15.21
N GLY A 440 -4.39 5.12 -16.11
CA GLY A 440 -5.50 6.07 -15.95
C GLY A 440 -6.71 5.52 -15.20
N CYS A 441 -6.90 4.20 -15.16
CA CYS A 441 -7.99 3.55 -14.44
C CYS A 441 -7.65 3.26 -12.98
N VAL A 442 -8.58 3.46 -12.05
CA VAL A 442 -8.38 3.41 -10.60
C VAL A 442 -9.06 2.21 -9.93
N ALA A 443 -10.11 1.68 -10.52
CA ALA A 443 -10.84 0.52 -10.00
C ALA A 443 -11.68 -0.13 -11.12
N VAL A 444 -12.31 -1.27 -10.80
CA VAL A 444 -13.36 -1.84 -11.65
C VAL A 444 -14.64 -2.11 -10.87
N THR A 445 -15.79 -2.00 -11.53
CA THR A 445 -17.10 -2.34 -10.96
C THR A 445 -17.27 -3.85 -10.83
N GLU A 446 -18.35 -4.30 -10.19
CA GLU A 446 -18.74 -5.71 -10.15
C GLU A 446 -18.96 -6.31 -11.54
N ASP A 447 -19.49 -5.50 -12.48
CA ASP A 447 -19.71 -5.88 -13.88
C ASP A 447 -18.45 -5.80 -14.75
N SER A 448 -17.28 -5.57 -14.12
CA SER A 448 -15.97 -5.42 -14.78
C SER A 448 -15.82 -4.16 -15.66
N ASP A 449 -16.63 -3.12 -15.42
CA ASP A 449 -16.43 -1.82 -16.06
C ASP A 449 -15.26 -1.08 -15.41
N CYS A 450 -14.40 -0.50 -16.24
CA CYS A 450 -13.26 0.29 -15.78
C CYS A 450 -13.68 1.68 -15.30
N ILE A 451 -13.32 1.99 -14.06
CA ILE A 451 -13.45 3.34 -13.48
C ILE A 451 -12.13 4.05 -13.69
N CYS A 452 -12.13 5.10 -14.51
CA CYS A 452 -10.93 5.82 -14.91
C CYS A 452 -11.04 7.30 -14.64
N THR A 453 -9.90 7.88 -14.26
CA THR A 453 -9.79 9.32 -14.00
C THR A 453 -10.14 10.10 -15.25
N THR A 454 -10.95 11.14 -15.09
CA THR A 454 -11.15 12.10 -16.16
C THR A 454 -9.89 12.99 -16.22
N PRO A 455 -9.36 13.28 -17.42
CA PRO A 455 -8.31 14.28 -17.54
C PRO A 455 -8.81 15.57 -16.90
N PRO A 456 -7.98 16.31 -16.14
CA PRO A 456 -8.38 17.61 -15.66
C PRO A 456 -8.82 18.46 -16.87
N PRO A 457 -9.90 19.25 -16.75
CA PRO A 457 -10.29 20.15 -17.82
C PRO A 457 -9.07 20.98 -18.21
N PRO A 458 -8.82 21.21 -19.51
CA PRO A 458 -7.71 22.05 -19.92
C PRO A 458 -7.79 23.37 -19.15
N PRO A 459 -6.66 23.92 -18.68
CA PRO A 459 -6.67 25.20 -18.00
C PRO A 459 -7.44 26.18 -18.88
N PRO A 460 -8.31 27.04 -18.31
CA PRO A 460 -9.09 27.98 -19.11
C PRO A 460 -8.11 28.68 -20.03
N SER A 461 -8.29 28.53 -21.34
CA SER A 461 -7.42 29.17 -22.31
C SER A 461 -7.38 30.62 -21.88
N LEU A 462 -6.20 31.16 -21.60
CA LEU A 462 -6.02 32.59 -21.40
C LEU A 462 -6.51 33.20 -22.71
N ALA A 463 -7.80 33.52 -22.77
CA ALA A 463 -8.40 34.18 -23.89
C ALA A 463 -7.54 35.42 -24.04
N ALA A 464 -6.83 35.50 -25.16
CA ALA A 464 -5.93 36.60 -25.42
C ALA A 464 -6.71 37.86 -25.12
N VAL A 465 -6.35 38.53 -24.02
CA VAL A 465 -6.86 39.86 -23.73
C VAL A 465 -6.26 40.68 -24.86
N VAL A 466 -7.04 40.84 -25.93
CA VAL A 466 -6.71 41.77 -27.02
C VAL A 466 -6.78 43.14 -26.36
N VAL A 467 -5.62 43.66 -25.99
CA VAL A 467 -5.43 45.01 -25.45
C VAL A 467 -5.63 46.02 -26.57
#